data_AF-A0A848V544-F1
#
_entry.id   AF-A0A848V544-F1
#
_cell.length_a   1.000
_cell.length_b   1.000
_cell.length_c   1.000
_cell.angle_alpha   90.00
_cell.angle_beta   90.00
_cell.angle_gamma   90.00
#
_symmetry.space_group_name_H-M   'P 1'
#
loop_
_entity.id
_entity.type
_entity.pdbx_description
1 polymer ?
#
loop_
_entity_poly.entity_id
_entity_poly.type
_entity_poly.pdbx_seq_one_letter_code
_entity_poly.pdbx_strand_id
1 'polypeptide(L)'
;MSRKVLYVIGAIAVLTGIFIFVRPHHFYDMVPGLDLMGPFSIHFIRDVGLAYIASGAVMVWGAHHYSRPAAISGALWPFLHALFHVQIWAYRGFPFDEIFFVNLIGVILVAFVGLWAALRLRAA
;
A
#
# COMPACT_ATOMS: atom_id res chain seq x y z
N MET A 1 -8.92 -1.70 18.83
CA MET A 1 -8.70 -0.62 17.85
C MET A 1 -7.84 -1.07 16.67
N SER A 2 -6.63 -1.61 16.92
CA SER A 2 -5.71 -2.12 15.89
C SER A 2 -6.35 -3.09 14.89
N ARG A 3 -7.19 -4.04 15.34
CA ARG A 3 -7.90 -4.98 14.45
C ARG A 3 -8.78 -4.28 13.41
N LYS A 4 -9.58 -3.29 13.83
CA LYS A 4 -10.45 -2.54 12.91
C LYS A 4 -9.62 -1.80 11.85
N VAL A 5 -8.50 -1.21 12.28
CA VAL A 5 -7.56 -0.54 11.39
C VAL A 5 -6.97 -1.51 10.36
N LEU A 6 -6.51 -2.68 10.79
CA LEU A 6 -5.98 -3.72 9.88
C LEU A 6 -7.03 -4.23 8.90
N TYR A 7 -8.28 -4.43 9.34
CA TYR A 7 -9.37 -4.81 8.43
C TYR A 7 -9.63 -3.74 7.38
N VAL A 8 -9.73 -2.47 7.78
CA VAL A 8 -9.99 -1.36 6.86
C VAL A 8 -8.85 -1.21 5.86
N ILE A 9 -7.60 -1.13 6.33
CA ILE A 9 -6.43 -0.98 5.46
C ILE A 9 -6.25 -2.20 4.56
N GLY A 10 -6.39 -3.41 5.12
CA GLY A 10 -6.28 -4.65 4.36
C GLY A 10 -7.35 -4.78 3.28
N ALA A 11 -8.61 -4.44 3.59
CA ALA A 11 -9.71 -4.45 2.61
C ALA A 11 -9.49 -3.41 1.52
N ILE A 12 -9.09 -2.18 1.87
CA ILE A 12 -8.73 -1.15 0.90
C ILE A 12 -7.59 -1.64 0.00
N ALA A 13 -6.54 -2.23 0.57
CA ALA A 13 -5.43 -2.77 -0.21
C ALA A 13 -5.87 -3.85 -1.21
N VAL A 14 -6.73 -4.79 -0.79
CA VAL A 14 -7.28 -5.81 -1.70
C VAL A 14 -8.09 -5.18 -2.83
N LEU A 15 -9.00 -4.25 -2.51
CA LEU A 15 -9.81 -3.58 -3.52
C LEU A 15 -8.97 -2.75 -4.50
N THR A 16 -7.96 -2.04 -4.00
CA THR A 16 -6.98 -1.31 -4.82
C THR A 16 -6.20 -2.26 -5.72
N GLY A 17 -5.73 -3.39 -5.20
CA GLY A 17 -5.00 -4.36 -5.99
C GLY A 17 -5.85 -5.02 -7.09
N ILE A 18 -7.12 -5.31 -6.81
CA ILE A 18 -8.09 -5.77 -7.82
C ILE A 18 -8.29 -4.71 -8.89
N PHE A 19 -8.46 -3.44 -8.50
CA PHE A 19 -8.61 -2.33 -9.43
C PHE A 19 -7.39 -2.20 -10.36
N ILE A 20 -6.18 -2.20 -9.78
CA ILE A 20 -4.91 -2.15 -10.53
C ILE A 20 -4.82 -3.31 -11.53
N PHE A 21 -5.18 -4.53 -11.11
CA PHE A 21 -5.06 -5.72 -11.94
C PHE A 21 -6.03 -5.73 -13.12
N VAL A 22 -7.29 -5.33 -12.87
CA VAL A 22 -8.38 -5.35 -13.84
C VAL A 22 -8.34 -4.14 -14.78
N ARG A 23 -7.92 -2.97 -14.29
CA ARG A 23 -7.90 -1.70 -15.04
C ARG A 23 -6.50 -1.04 -15.02
N PRO A 24 -5.43 -1.74 -15.45
CA PRO A 24 -4.06 -1.28 -15.30
C PRO A 24 -3.75 0.03 -16.03
N HIS A 25 -4.31 0.23 -17.24
CA HIS A 25 -4.17 1.48 -17.98
C HIS A 25 -4.84 2.65 -17.23
N HIS A 26 -6.06 2.45 -16.74
CA HIS A 26 -6.77 3.50 -16.02
C HIS A 26 -6.02 3.91 -14.75
N PHE A 27 -5.48 2.94 -14.01
CA PHE A 27 -4.60 3.21 -12.87
C PHE A 27 -3.35 4.00 -13.27
N TYR A 28 -2.69 3.62 -14.37
CA TYR A 28 -1.50 4.32 -14.87
C TYR A 28 -1.80 5.79 -15.20
N ASP A 29 -2.91 6.04 -15.90
CA ASP A 29 -3.27 7.37 -16.36
C ASP A 29 -3.78 8.29 -15.24
N MET A 30 -4.42 7.71 -14.21
CA MET A 30 -5.10 8.49 -13.16
C MET A 30 -4.25 8.79 -11.93
N VAL A 31 -3.15 8.05 -11.72
CA VAL A 31 -2.31 8.23 -10.53
C VAL A 31 -1.27 9.31 -10.79
N PRO A 32 -1.33 10.46 -10.08
CA PRO A 32 -0.39 11.55 -10.32
C PRO A 32 1.06 11.13 -10.12
N GLY A 33 1.89 11.39 -11.13
CA GLY A 33 3.34 11.16 -11.10
C GLY A 33 3.79 9.74 -11.41
N LEU A 34 2.88 8.81 -11.72
CA LEU A 34 3.24 7.44 -12.09
C LEU A 34 3.89 7.39 -13.48
N ASP A 35 3.43 8.21 -14.41
CA ASP A 35 3.99 8.41 -15.74
C ASP A 35 5.42 8.98 -15.73
N LEU A 36 5.78 9.74 -14.69
CA LEU A 36 7.14 10.22 -14.47
C LEU A 36 8.14 9.10 -14.14
N MET A 37 7.66 7.89 -13.79
CA MET A 37 8.51 6.75 -13.42
C MET A 37 8.89 5.86 -14.61
N GLY A 38 8.39 6.18 -15.81
CA GLY A 38 8.70 5.46 -17.05
C GLY A 38 7.44 5.00 -17.79
N PRO A 39 7.61 4.43 -19.00
CA PRO A 39 6.48 4.06 -19.86
C PRO A 39 5.62 2.94 -19.26
N PHE A 40 4.36 2.90 -19.68
CA PHE A 40 3.40 1.88 -19.27
C PHE A 40 3.93 0.45 -19.52
N SER A 41 3.89 -0.37 -18.47
CA SER A 41 4.16 -1.82 -18.53
C SER A 41 3.02 -2.58 -17.85
N ILE A 42 2.20 -3.28 -18.65
CA ILE A 42 1.04 -4.02 -18.14
C ILE A 42 1.43 -5.10 -17.14
N HIS A 43 2.56 -5.77 -17.37
CA HIS A 43 3.04 -6.84 -16.49
C HIS A 43 3.41 -6.25 -15.13
N PHE A 44 4.23 -5.20 -15.13
CA PHE A 44 4.67 -4.54 -13.90
C PHE A 44 3.49 -3.99 -13.08
N ILE A 45 2.54 -3.30 -13.73
CA ILE A 45 1.38 -2.75 -13.03
C ILE A 45 0.52 -3.88 -12.43
N ARG A 46 0.33 -5.00 -13.14
CA ARG A 46 -0.39 -6.14 -12.60
C ARG A 46 0.32 -6.78 -11.42
N ASP A 47 1.65 -6.86 -11.44
CA ASP A 47 2.43 -7.36 -10.30
C ASP A 47 2.27 -6.47 -9.07
N VAL A 48 2.23 -5.14 -9.25
CA VAL A 48 1.89 -4.20 -8.17
C VAL A 48 0.50 -4.51 -7.62
N GLY A 49 -0.48 -4.75 -8.50
CA GLY A 49 -1.84 -5.15 -8.09
C GLY A 49 -1.85 -6.44 -7.27
N LEU A 50 -1.09 -7.45 -7.68
CA LEU A 50 -0.97 -8.72 -6.94
C LEU A 50 -0.29 -8.53 -5.58
N ALA A 51 0.72 -7.65 -5.48
CA ALA A 51 1.35 -7.32 -4.21
C ALA A 51 0.36 -6.66 -3.23
N TYR A 52 -0.47 -5.72 -3.71
CA TYR A 52 -1.57 -5.13 -2.93
C TYR A 52 -2.57 -6.17 -2.43
N ILE A 53 -3.01 -7.10 -3.31
CA ILE A 53 -3.94 -8.17 -2.95
C ILE A 53 -3.32 -9.08 -1.88
N ALA A 54 -2.09 -9.56 -2.09
CA ALA A 54 -1.42 -10.46 -1.18
C ALA A 54 -1.23 -9.83 0.21
N SER A 55 -0.70 -8.60 0.26
CA SER A 55 -0.49 -7.86 1.50
C SER A 55 -1.80 -7.58 2.24
N GLY A 56 -2.82 -7.12 1.53
CA GLY A 56 -4.13 -6.83 2.10
C GLY A 56 -4.80 -8.08 2.68
N ALA A 57 -4.78 -9.18 1.93
CA ALA A 57 -5.36 -10.46 2.36
C ALA A 57 -4.67 -11.00 3.62
N VAL A 58 -3.34 -10.95 3.66
CA VAL A 58 -2.55 -11.41 4.82
C VAL A 58 -2.77 -10.50 6.04
N MET A 59 -2.94 -9.18 5.86
CA MET A 59 -3.32 -8.27 6.95
C MET A 59 -4.72 -8.60 7.52
N VAL A 60 -5.71 -8.81 6.64
CA VAL A 60 -7.07 -9.20 7.05
C VAL A 60 -7.04 -10.55 7.78
N TRP A 61 -6.29 -11.51 7.26
CA TRP A 61 -6.11 -12.82 7.89
C TRP A 61 -5.49 -12.70 9.28
N GLY A 62 -4.43 -11.90 9.43
CA GLY A 62 -3.78 -11.64 10.71
C GLY A 62 -4.74 -11.01 11.72
N ALA A 63 -5.55 -10.03 11.29
CA ALA A 63 -6.57 -9.41 12.13
C ALA A 63 -7.68 -10.39 12.55
N HIS A 64 -8.07 -11.31 11.66
CA HIS A 64 -9.08 -12.33 11.93
C HIS A 64 -8.62 -13.35 12.96
N HIS A 65 -7.41 -13.88 12.78
CA HIS A 65 -6.86 -14.97 13.59
C HIS A 65 -6.01 -14.50 14.78
N TYR A 66 -5.99 -13.20 15.08
CA TYR A 66 -5.14 -12.60 16.12
C TYR A 66 -3.65 -12.95 15.94
N SER A 67 -3.23 -13.19 14.70
CA SER A 67 -1.86 -13.55 14.35
C SER A 67 -1.07 -12.28 14.07
N ARG A 68 -0.34 -11.80 15.09
CA ARG A 68 0.59 -10.67 14.96
C ARG A 68 1.65 -10.90 13.89
N PRO A 69 2.30 -12.08 13.77
CA PRO A 69 3.24 -12.34 12.69
C PRO A 69 2.60 -12.18 11.30
N ALA A 70 1.41 -12.74 11.08
CA ALA A 70 0.72 -12.59 9.80
C ALA A 70 0.37 -11.12 9.52
N ALA A 71 -0.15 -10.38 10.50
CA ALA A 71 -0.44 -8.96 10.32
C ALA A 71 0.81 -8.14 9.94
N ILE A 72 1.96 -8.44 10.55
CA ILE A 72 3.24 -7.79 10.21
C ILE A 72 3.69 -8.18 8.81
N SER A 73 3.61 -9.47 8.44
CA SER A 73 3.95 -9.93 7.09
C SER A 73 3.11 -9.23 6.01
N GLY A 74 1.81 -9.08 6.25
CA GLY A 74 0.93 -8.34 5.33
C GLY A 74 1.31 -6.86 5.22
N ALA A 75 1.66 -6.22 6.33
CA ALA A 75 2.04 -4.81 6.39
C ALA A 75 3.44 -4.50 5.81
N LEU A 76 4.27 -5.51 5.57
CA LEU A 76 5.68 -5.31 5.22
C LEU A 76 5.86 -4.68 3.83
N TRP A 77 5.19 -5.20 2.80
CA TRP A 77 5.32 -4.62 1.46
C TRP A 77 4.82 -3.17 1.37
N PRO A 78 3.63 -2.80 1.89
CA PRO A 78 3.20 -1.40 1.90
C PRO A 78 4.17 -0.49 2.64
N PHE A 79 4.73 -0.95 3.76
CA PHE A 79 5.73 -0.18 4.51
C PHE A 79 7.02 0.03 3.72
N LEU A 80 7.61 -1.03 3.16
CA LEU A 80 8.81 -0.92 2.35
C LEU A 80 8.57 -0.07 1.09
N HIS A 81 7.40 -0.20 0.47
CA HIS A 81 6.98 0.61 -0.65
C HIS A 81 6.85 2.10 -0.27
N ALA A 82 6.28 2.40 0.90
CA ALA A 82 6.24 3.77 1.42
C ALA A 82 7.63 4.37 1.64
N LEU A 83 8.60 3.58 2.14
CA LEU A 83 10.00 4.05 2.25
C LEU A 83 10.60 4.37 0.88
N PHE A 84 10.27 3.58 -0.15
CA PHE A 84 10.69 3.86 -1.52
C PHE A 84 10.09 5.17 -2.05
N HIS A 85 8.85 5.51 -1.70
CA HIS A 85 8.26 6.82 -2.03
C HIS A 85 8.94 7.99 -1.33
N VAL A 86 9.38 7.82 -0.07
CA VAL A 86 10.19 8.85 0.62
C VAL A 86 11.50 9.08 -0.12
N GLN A 87 12.13 8.02 -0.65
CA GLN A 87 13.32 8.15 -1.50
C GLN A 87 13.01 8.93 -2.80
N ILE A 88 11.87 8.67 -3.44
CA ILE A 88 11.43 9.41 -4.64
C ILE A 88 11.24 10.90 -4.33
N TRP A 89 10.67 11.26 -3.18
CA TRP A 89 10.58 12.67 -2.77
C TRP A 89 11.94 13.33 -2.59
N ALA A 90 12.88 12.63 -1.97
CA ALA A 90 14.24 13.15 -1.80
C ALA A 90 14.89 13.42 -3.16
N TYR A 91 14.73 12.49 -4.12
CA TYR A 91 15.22 12.66 -5.48
C TYR A 91 14.56 13.84 -6.21
N ARG A 92 13.28 14.09 -5.94
CA ARG A 92 12.52 15.24 -6.48
C ARG A 92 12.76 16.55 -5.72
N GLY A 93 13.58 16.56 -4.68
CA GLY A 93 13.89 17.77 -3.89
C GLY A 93 12.76 18.25 -2.98
N PHE A 94 11.86 17.36 -2.53
CA PHE A 94 10.70 17.70 -1.67
C PHE A 94 9.83 18.86 -2.22
N PRO A 95 9.17 18.69 -3.37
CA PRO A 95 8.48 19.79 -4.06
C PRO A 95 7.15 20.23 -3.41
N PHE A 96 6.62 19.48 -2.43
CA PHE A 96 5.33 19.73 -1.77
C PHE A 96 4.17 20.02 -2.74
N ASP A 97 4.16 19.31 -3.88
CA ASP A 97 3.15 19.41 -4.92
C ASP A 97 2.00 18.40 -4.74
N GLU A 98 1.09 18.32 -5.72
CA GLU A 98 0.00 17.34 -5.72
C GLU A 98 0.51 15.91 -5.54
N ILE A 99 1.54 15.52 -6.30
CA ILE A 99 2.15 14.19 -6.24
C ILE A 99 2.67 13.92 -4.83
N PHE A 100 3.31 14.90 -4.18
CA PHE A 100 3.74 14.79 -2.80
C PHE A 100 2.56 14.47 -1.87
N PHE A 101 1.49 15.26 -1.90
CA PHE A 101 0.36 15.05 -0.97
C PHE A 101 -0.43 13.77 -1.24
N VAL A 102 -0.59 13.37 -2.51
CA VAL A 102 -1.22 12.09 -2.88
C VAL A 102 -0.40 10.92 -2.34
N ASN A 103 0.93 10.95 -2.46
CA ASN A 103 1.80 9.91 -1.92
C ASN A 103 1.81 9.90 -0.37
N LEU A 104 1.79 11.08 0.25
CA LEU A 104 1.77 11.20 1.70
C LEU A 104 0.53 10.51 2.27
N ILE A 105 -0.65 10.86 1.73
CA ILE A 105 -1.93 10.39 2.25
C ILE A 105 -2.23 8.97 1.79
N GLY A 106 -2.13 8.71 0.48
CA GLY A 106 -2.58 7.46 -0.14
C GLY A 106 -1.62 6.28 0.06
N VAL A 107 -0.32 6.54 0.29
CA VAL A 107 0.69 5.50 0.39
C VAL A 107 1.36 5.50 1.77
N ILE A 108 2.00 6.61 2.14
CA ILE A 108 2.90 6.63 3.31
C ILE A 108 2.13 6.54 4.62
N LEU A 109 1.16 7.42 4.85
CA LEU A 109 0.38 7.41 6.10
C LEU A 109 -0.35 6.08 6.28
N VAL A 110 -0.98 5.56 5.23
CA VAL A 110 -1.69 4.27 5.25
C VAL A 110 -0.74 3.13 5.61
N ALA A 111 0.44 3.06 5.00
CA ALA A 111 1.41 2.02 5.26
C ALA A 111 1.94 2.05 6.71
N PHE A 112 2.30 3.23 7.21
CA PHE A 112 2.81 3.39 8.57
C PHE A 112 1.73 3.10 9.62
N VAL A 113 0.49 3.53 9.40
CA VAL A 113 -0.65 3.21 10.27
C VAL A 113 -0.95 1.71 10.24
N GLY A 114 -0.86 1.06 9.08
CA GLY A 114 -1.02 -0.39 8.93
C GLY A 114 0.02 -1.16 9.73
N LEU A 115 1.31 -0.82 9.59
CA LEU A 115 2.38 -1.44 10.37
C LEU A 115 2.23 -1.17 11.87
N TRP A 116 1.90 0.06 12.27
CA TRP A 116 1.61 0.38 13.67
C TRP A 116 0.48 -0.48 14.24
N ALA A 117 -0.60 -0.65 13.49
CA ALA A 117 -1.72 -1.47 13.91
C ALA A 117 -1.33 -2.95 14.01
N ALA A 118 -0.53 -3.46 13.08
CA ALA A 118 0.01 -4.81 13.11
C ALA A 118 0.91 -5.02 14.34
N LEU A 119 1.82 -4.08 14.63
CA LEU A 119 2.69 -4.11 15.79
C LEU A 119 1.92 -4.02 17.11
N ARG A 120 0.73 -3.40 17.13
CA ARG A 120 -0.16 -3.30 18.30
C ARG A 120 -1.22 -4.41 18.35
N LEU A 121 -1.21 -5.38 17.43
CA LEU A 121 -2.12 -6.51 17.48
C LEU A 121 -1.75 -7.40 18.66
N ARG A 122 -2.70 -7.60 19.58
CA ARG A 122 -2.56 -8.53 20.71
C ARG A 122 -3.01 -9.91 20.27
N ALA A 123 -2.34 -10.94 20.77
CA ALA A 123 -2.83 -12.31 20.67
C ALA A 123 -4.19 -12.42 21.37
N ALA A 124 -5.02 -13.37 20.92
CA ALA A 124 -6.32 -13.66 21.51
C ALA A 124 -6.16 -14.13 22.96
#